data_AF-A0A9D6G1J7-F1
#
_entry.id   AF-A0A9D6G1J7-F1
#
_cell.length_a   1.000
_cell.length_b   1.000
_cell.length_c   1.000
_cell.angle_alpha   90.00
_cell.angle_beta   90.00
_cell.angle_gamma   90.00
#
_symmetry.space_group_name_H-M   'P 1'
#
loop_
_entity.id
_entity.type
_entity.pdbx_description
1 polymer ?
#
loop_
_entity_poly.entity_id
_entity_poly.type
_entity_poly.pdbx_seq_one_letter_code
_entity_poly.pdbx_strand_id
1 'polypeptide(L)'
;MKTLILGVLFSAALVGCSDKQEITAKPAAEKQPAGNVSAGKAIAERDCKVCHGLDGKGVAPGIPHLAAQRERYLLGSMKEYKDGKRSHAALKDKMAQMSDADARSVAAYFASLPPVVATAAIDVKHSSLYEKGKALASACTKCHGEDGNSKTPGTPSLAGQQPHYLVAAIQEYHQGERKTATMKSMLRESNKTDLENLAVYFAAQTPVQRPAPASGDPAAGEPLSAMCGGCHGSHGVSADAATPSLAGQDARYLVKSIKAYRTTRQHWGMQRYVAGLSDKDMENIAAFYVVQKPQAADKVPASTQELADKCNRCHDSDNNPAMAPPKMRGQDKDYLVMALRAYRDGKRESSTMHNMSTIYSNAIIESISTWYASQAPK
;
A
#
# COMPACT_ATOMS: atom_id res chain seq x y z
N MET A 1 -36.55 -20.38 75.77
CA MET A 1 -37.70 -20.19 74.86
C MET A 1 -37.37 -19.09 73.86
N LYS A 2 -37.66 -19.32 72.57
CA LYS A 2 -37.63 -18.40 71.41
C LYS A 2 -36.21 -18.03 70.90
N THR A 3 -35.62 -18.77 69.95
CA THR A 3 -35.84 -18.76 68.47
C THR A 3 -36.08 -17.39 67.86
N LEU A 4 -35.09 -16.86 67.13
CA LEU A 4 -35.19 -16.52 65.69
C LEU A 4 -33.82 -16.10 65.14
N ILE A 5 -33.36 -16.85 64.14
CA ILE A 5 -32.15 -16.64 63.32
C ILE A 5 -32.64 -16.06 61.98
N LEU A 6 -32.04 -14.96 61.55
CA LEU A 6 -32.06 -14.39 60.19
C LEU A 6 -30.88 -13.40 60.16
N GLY A 7 -29.90 -13.40 59.26
CA GLY A 7 -29.55 -14.23 58.13
C GLY A 7 -28.34 -13.56 57.44
N VAL A 8 -27.47 -14.39 56.87
CA VAL A 8 -26.58 -14.12 55.72
C VAL A 8 -25.46 -13.08 55.92
N LEU A 9 -24.22 -13.57 56.03
CA LEU A 9 -23.04 -12.94 55.43
C LEU A 9 -21.96 -14.00 55.12
N PHE A 10 -21.41 -13.88 53.91
CA PHE A 10 -20.18 -14.50 53.37
C PHE A 10 -20.19 -15.97 52.88
N SER A 11 -20.50 -16.11 51.58
CA SER A 11 -19.74 -16.96 50.64
C SER A 11 -18.29 -16.43 50.52
N ALA A 12 -17.23 -17.19 50.24
CA ALA A 12 -17.10 -18.44 49.52
C ALA A 12 -15.90 -19.26 50.03
N ALA A 13 -16.04 -20.57 49.87
CA ALA A 13 -15.14 -21.62 50.33
C ALA A 13 -13.90 -21.81 49.44
N LEU A 14 -12.90 -22.40 50.09
CA LEU A 14 -11.65 -22.95 49.57
C LEU A 14 -11.87 -24.07 48.54
N VAL A 15 -10.95 -24.09 47.56
CA VAL A 15 -10.24 -25.26 47.00
C VAL A 15 -11.08 -26.54 46.82
N GLY A 16 -11.47 -26.79 45.55
CA GLY A 16 -12.02 -28.06 45.10
C GLY A 16 -11.40 -28.49 43.76
N CYS A 17 -10.62 -29.57 43.83
CA CYS A 17 -10.38 -30.63 42.85
C CYS A 17 -10.28 -30.30 41.34
N SER A 18 -9.11 -30.63 40.80
CA SER A 18 -8.78 -30.67 39.37
C SER A 18 -9.57 -31.78 38.67
N ASP A 19 -10.58 -31.41 37.89
CA ASP A 19 -11.10 -32.27 36.84
C ASP A 19 -10.22 -32.13 35.59
N LYS A 20 -9.45 -33.18 35.31
CA LYS A 20 -8.81 -33.38 34.01
C LYS A 20 -9.92 -33.51 32.97
N GLN A 21 -10.31 -32.39 32.35
CA GLN A 21 -10.93 -32.45 31.03
C GLN A 21 -9.89 -33.02 30.07
N GLU A 22 -10.04 -34.30 29.73
CA GLU A 22 -9.45 -34.87 28.53
C GLU A 22 -9.87 -33.99 27.36
N ILE A 23 -8.93 -33.19 26.88
CA ILE A 23 -9.04 -32.51 25.60
C ILE A 23 -9.03 -33.63 24.57
N THR A 24 -10.21 -34.15 24.23
CA THR A 24 -10.39 -35.02 23.08
C THR A 24 -9.89 -34.23 21.87
N ALA A 25 -8.73 -34.61 21.35
CA ALA A 25 -8.18 -34.03 20.14
C ALA A 25 -9.27 -34.06 19.06
N LYS A 26 -9.61 -32.87 18.53
CA LYS A 26 -10.42 -32.75 17.32
C LYS A 26 -9.86 -33.73 16.30
N PRO A 27 -10.69 -34.61 15.68
CA PRO A 27 -10.21 -35.55 14.69
C PRO A 27 -9.40 -34.79 13.65
N ALA A 28 -8.18 -35.27 13.37
CA ALA A 28 -7.38 -34.74 12.28
C ALA A 28 -8.27 -34.74 11.03
N ALA A 29 -8.47 -33.57 10.43
CA ALA A 29 -9.30 -33.44 9.24
C ALA A 29 -8.84 -34.48 8.22
N GLU A 30 -9.76 -35.34 7.79
CA GLU A 30 -9.49 -36.37 6.79
C GLU A 30 -8.80 -35.71 5.58
N LYS A 31 -7.63 -36.25 5.21
CA LYS A 31 -6.78 -35.67 4.17
C LYS A 31 -7.59 -35.69 2.87
N GLN A 32 -8.09 -34.53 2.44
CA GLN A 32 -8.94 -34.44 1.27
C GLN A 32 -8.25 -35.10 0.06
N PRO A 33 -8.99 -35.86 -0.77
CA PRO A 33 -8.40 -36.56 -1.91
C PRO A 33 -7.82 -35.56 -2.91
N ALA A 34 -6.66 -35.92 -3.48
CA ALA A 34 -5.98 -35.13 -4.51
C ALA A 34 -6.85 -34.96 -5.77
N GLY A 35 -6.64 -33.88 -6.51
CA GLY A 35 -7.36 -33.62 -7.77
C GLY A 35 -7.00 -34.62 -8.88
N ASN A 36 -7.96 -34.94 -9.76
CA ASN A 36 -7.72 -35.76 -10.94
C ASN A 36 -7.34 -34.86 -12.13
N VAL A 37 -6.09 -34.92 -12.58
CA VAL A 37 -5.57 -34.07 -13.66
C VAL A 37 -6.32 -34.26 -14.99
N SER A 38 -6.73 -35.49 -15.32
CA SER A 38 -7.47 -35.78 -16.56
C SER A 38 -8.88 -35.18 -16.52
N ALA A 39 -9.58 -35.33 -15.38
CA ALA A 39 -10.88 -34.70 -15.17
C ALA A 39 -10.77 -33.16 -15.19
N GLY A 40 -9.73 -32.63 -14.56
CA GLY A 40 -9.43 -31.20 -14.56
C GLY A 40 -9.20 -30.63 -15.97
N LYS A 41 -8.48 -31.38 -16.82
CA LYS A 41 -8.29 -31.00 -18.23
C LYS A 41 -9.62 -30.93 -18.98
N ALA A 42 -10.48 -31.94 -18.85
CA ALA A 42 -11.79 -31.95 -19.50
C ALA A 42 -12.68 -30.77 -19.07
N ILE A 43 -12.63 -30.41 -17.79
CA ILE A 43 -13.33 -29.21 -17.28
C ILE A 43 -12.71 -27.94 -17.85
N ALA A 44 -11.37 -27.84 -17.87
CA ALA A 44 -10.67 -26.68 -18.43
C ALA A 44 -10.97 -26.46 -19.92
N GLU A 45 -11.08 -27.53 -20.70
CA GLU A 45 -11.50 -27.50 -22.11
C GLU A 45 -12.87 -26.90 -22.31
N ARG A 46 -13.83 -27.30 -21.48
CA ARG A 46 -15.21 -26.83 -21.56
C ARG A 46 -15.37 -25.40 -21.03
N ASP A 47 -14.70 -25.08 -19.93
CA ASP A 47 -15.11 -23.97 -19.07
C ASP A 47 -14.07 -22.85 -18.92
N CYS A 48 -12.78 -23.15 -19.12
CA CYS A 48 -11.70 -22.23 -18.79
C CYS A 48 -10.95 -21.74 -20.04
N LYS A 49 -10.86 -22.60 -21.06
CA LYS A 49 -10.04 -22.41 -22.26
C LYS A 49 -10.27 -21.09 -22.98
N VAL A 50 -11.52 -20.63 -23.03
CA VAL A 50 -11.91 -19.39 -23.76
C VAL A 50 -11.11 -18.19 -23.28
N CYS A 51 -10.83 -18.12 -21.97
CA CYS A 51 -10.06 -17.01 -21.39
C CYS A 51 -8.63 -17.44 -21.05
N HIS A 52 -8.44 -18.61 -20.45
CA HIS A 52 -7.14 -19.00 -19.89
C HIS A 52 -6.26 -19.82 -20.85
N GLY A 53 -6.79 -20.24 -22.00
CA GLY A 53 -6.13 -21.24 -22.84
C GLY A 53 -6.08 -22.61 -22.15
N LEU A 54 -5.76 -23.66 -22.92
CA LEU A 54 -5.48 -24.99 -22.34
C LEU A 54 -4.04 -25.12 -21.85
N ASP A 55 -3.15 -24.34 -22.44
CA ASP A 55 -1.79 -24.16 -21.96
C ASP A 55 -1.73 -23.30 -20.69
N GLY A 56 -2.86 -22.71 -20.26
CA GLY A 56 -2.95 -21.87 -19.07
C GLY A 56 -2.25 -20.52 -19.22
N LYS A 57 -1.96 -20.07 -20.45
CA LYS A 57 -1.27 -18.80 -20.73
C LYS A 57 -2.17 -17.56 -20.66
N GLY A 58 -3.48 -17.70 -20.62
CA GLY A 58 -4.35 -16.55 -20.85
C GLY A 58 -4.31 -16.10 -22.31
N VAL A 59 -5.46 -15.73 -22.85
CA VAL A 59 -5.60 -15.40 -24.28
C VAL A 59 -5.40 -13.91 -24.58
N ALA A 60 -5.37 -13.05 -23.56
CA ALA A 60 -5.29 -11.61 -23.70
C ALA A 60 -4.62 -10.96 -22.46
N PRO A 61 -4.06 -9.73 -22.60
CA PRO A 61 -3.53 -8.98 -21.46
C PRO A 61 -4.57 -8.81 -20.34
N GLY A 62 -4.13 -8.90 -19.09
CA GLY A 62 -5.00 -8.86 -17.91
C GLY A 62 -5.62 -10.21 -17.52
N ILE A 63 -5.55 -11.22 -18.40
CA ILE A 63 -5.96 -12.58 -18.06
C ILE A 63 -4.77 -13.33 -17.45
N PRO A 64 -4.90 -13.84 -16.20
CA PRO A 64 -3.77 -14.46 -15.52
C PRO A 64 -3.37 -15.79 -16.16
N HIS A 65 -2.06 -16.03 -16.14
CA HIS A 65 -1.45 -17.33 -16.34
C HIS A 65 -1.78 -18.24 -15.17
N LEU A 66 -2.40 -19.39 -15.48
CA LEU A 66 -2.74 -20.45 -14.52
C LEU A 66 -1.69 -21.57 -14.53
N ALA A 67 -0.97 -21.73 -15.63
CA ALA A 67 0.02 -22.79 -15.80
C ALA A 67 1.14 -22.72 -14.74
N ALA A 68 1.51 -23.87 -14.19
CA ALA A 68 2.52 -24.05 -13.12
C ALA A 68 2.25 -23.24 -11.83
N GLN A 69 1.07 -22.64 -11.69
CA GLN A 69 0.69 -21.94 -10.48
C GLN A 69 0.46 -22.94 -9.34
N ARG A 70 0.63 -22.51 -8.09
CA ARG A 70 0.44 -23.38 -6.93
C ARG A 70 -0.99 -23.90 -6.89
N GLU A 71 -1.18 -25.22 -6.85
CA GLU A 71 -2.50 -25.85 -6.75
C GLU A 71 -3.32 -25.27 -5.60
N ARG A 72 -2.70 -25.11 -4.42
CA ARG A 72 -3.34 -24.48 -3.24
C ARG A 72 -3.80 -23.04 -3.48
N TYR A 73 -3.04 -22.25 -4.25
CA TYR A 73 -3.43 -20.88 -4.59
C TYR A 73 -4.58 -20.86 -5.60
N LEU A 74 -4.55 -21.75 -6.59
CA LEU A 74 -5.64 -21.88 -7.58
C LEU A 74 -6.94 -22.28 -6.91
N LEU A 75 -6.91 -23.29 -6.04
CA LEU A 75 -8.06 -23.73 -5.27
C LEU A 75 -8.60 -22.62 -4.35
N GLY A 76 -7.71 -21.94 -3.62
CA GLY A 76 -8.07 -20.79 -2.78
C GLY A 76 -8.69 -19.65 -3.59
N SER A 77 -8.13 -19.32 -4.75
CA SER A 77 -8.65 -18.27 -5.64
C SER A 77 -10.05 -18.61 -6.16
N MET A 78 -10.29 -19.87 -6.58
CA MET A 78 -11.62 -20.31 -7.01
C MET A 78 -12.65 -20.20 -5.88
N LYS A 79 -12.26 -20.56 -4.65
CA LYS A 79 -13.09 -20.37 -3.47
C LYS A 79 -13.36 -18.89 -3.16
N GLU A 80 -12.36 -18.03 -3.26
CA GLU A 80 -12.53 -16.57 -3.07
C GLU A 80 -13.52 -15.97 -4.08
N TYR A 81 -13.51 -16.43 -5.33
CA TYR A 81 -14.50 -16.02 -6.34
C TYR A 81 -15.90 -16.53 -6.00
N LYS A 82 -16.03 -17.80 -5.59
CA LYS A 82 -17.30 -18.40 -5.16
C LYS A 82 -17.92 -17.66 -3.98
N ASP A 83 -17.09 -17.33 -2.99
CA ASP A 83 -17.50 -16.68 -1.74
C ASP A 83 -17.63 -15.14 -1.89
N GLY A 84 -17.24 -14.57 -3.04
CA GLY A 84 -17.33 -13.13 -3.32
C GLY A 84 -16.20 -12.27 -2.74
N LYS A 85 -15.25 -12.86 -2.01
CA LYS A 85 -14.03 -12.20 -1.50
C LYS A 85 -13.13 -11.66 -2.62
N ARG A 86 -13.27 -12.24 -3.81
CA ARG A 86 -12.68 -11.75 -5.05
C ARG A 86 -13.79 -11.49 -6.06
N SER A 87 -13.96 -10.23 -6.44
CA SER A 87 -15.07 -9.82 -7.31
C SER A 87 -14.74 -10.02 -8.80
N HIS A 88 -15.51 -10.87 -9.49
CA HIS A 88 -15.59 -10.93 -10.95
C HIS A 88 -16.85 -11.71 -11.34
N ALA A 89 -17.83 -11.06 -11.99
CA ALA A 89 -19.16 -11.64 -12.22
C ALA A 89 -19.11 -13.02 -12.91
N ALA A 90 -18.43 -13.10 -14.06
CA ALA A 90 -18.33 -14.36 -14.82
C ALA A 90 -17.63 -15.50 -14.05
N LEU A 91 -16.68 -15.18 -13.17
CA LEU A 91 -15.97 -16.21 -12.40
C LEU A 91 -16.78 -16.63 -11.17
N LYS A 92 -17.49 -15.69 -10.53
CA LYS A 92 -18.39 -16.02 -9.43
C LYS A 92 -19.44 -17.04 -9.85
N ASP A 93 -20.13 -16.79 -10.96
CA ASP A 93 -21.17 -17.69 -11.47
C ASP A 93 -20.61 -19.06 -11.85
N LYS A 94 -19.45 -19.06 -12.52
CA LYS A 94 -18.76 -20.31 -12.88
C LYS A 94 -18.35 -21.12 -11.66
N MET A 95 -17.79 -20.48 -10.64
CA MET A 95 -17.34 -21.16 -9.42
C MET A 95 -18.50 -21.59 -8.52
N ALA A 96 -19.63 -20.90 -8.56
CA ALA A 96 -20.85 -21.29 -7.85
C ALA A 96 -21.40 -22.64 -8.33
N GLN A 97 -21.24 -22.94 -9.62
CA GLN A 97 -21.68 -24.20 -10.25
C GLN A 97 -20.65 -25.33 -10.16
N MET A 98 -19.44 -25.06 -9.65
CA MET A 98 -18.35 -26.02 -9.58
C MET A 98 -18.33 -26.75 -8.24
N SER A 99 -18.23 -28.09 -8.29
CA SER A 99 -18.03 -28.90 -7.09
C SER A 99 -16.61 -28.74 -6.53
N ASP A 100 -16.43 -29.03 -5.24
CA ASP A 100 -15.09 -28.93 -4.63
C ASP A 100 -14.10 -29.95 -5.24
N ALA A 101 -14.60 -31.11 -5.69
CA ALA A 101 -13.78 -32.12 -6.37
C ALA A 101 -13.35 -31.66 -7.77
N ASP A 102 -14.24 -30.98 -8.49
CA ASP A 102 -13.92 -30.38 -9.79
C ASP A 102 -12.92 -29.24 -9.64
N ALA A 103 -13.12 -28.37 -8.65
CA ALA A 103 -12.18 -27.28 -8.35
C ALA A 103 -10.78 -27.82 -8.02
N ARG A 104 -10.67 -28.89 -7.21
CA ARG A 104 -9.39 -29.57 -6.96
C ARG A 104 -8.78 -30.14 -8.25
N SER A 105 -9.59 -30.76 -9.09
CA SER A 105 -9.12 -31.34 -10.36
C SER A 105 -8.62 -30.28 -11.34
N VAL A 106 -9.34 -29.15 -11.49
CA VAL A 106 -8.92 -28.01 -12.30
C VAL A 106 -7.63 -27.38 -11.77
N ALA A 107 -7.52 -27.20 -10.45
CA ALA A 107 -6.32 -26.69 -9.81
C ALA A 107 -5.12 -27.62 -10.06
N ALA A 108 -5.30 -28.93 -9.90
CA ALA A 108 -4.27 -29.93 -10.16
C ALA A 108 -3.83 -29.93 -11.64
N TYR A 109 -4.78 -29.81 -12.58
CA TYR A 109 -4.47 -29.72 -14.00
C TYR A 109 -3.58 -28.52 -14.33
N PHE A 110 -4.01 -27.30 -14.02
CA PHE A 110 -3.22 -26.11 -14.34
C PHE A 110 -1.89 -26.05 -13.59
N ALA A 111 -1.84 -26.55 -12.35
CA ALA A 111 -0.60 -26.67 -11.60
C ALA A 111 0.39 -27.66 -12.23
N SER A 112 -0.08 -28.68 -12.94
CA SER A 112 0.75 -29.67 -13.64
C SER A 112 1.32 -29.21 -14.98
N LEU A 113 0.80 -28.10 -15.53
CA LEU A 113 1.27 -27.56 -16.81
C LEU A 113 2.68 -26.96 -16.68
N PRO A 114 3.48 -26.94 -17.77
CA PRO A 114 4.74 -26.23 -17.78
C PRO A 114 4.51 -24.73 -17.56
N PRO A 115 5.46 -24.02 -16.92
CA PRO A 115 5.33 -22.59 -16.72
C PRO A 115 5.34 -21.83 -18.04
N VAL A 116 4.58 -20.73 -18.10
CA VAL A 116 4.59 -19.83 -19.25
C VAL A 116 5.92 -19.08 -19.28
N VAL A 117 6.79 -19.45 -20.22
CA VAL A 117 8.05 -18.74 -20.41
C VAL A 117 7.76 -17.42 -21.11
N ALA A 118 8.08 -16.30 -20.45
CA ALA A 118 8.05 -14.99 -21.10
C ALA A 118 9.03 -14.98 -22.29
N THR A 119 8.60 -14.45 -23.44
CA THR A 119 9.51 -14.14 -24.54
C THR A 119 10.62 -13.25 -23.99
N ALA A 120 11.88 -13.64 -24.24
CA ALA A 120 13.13 -13.10 -23.70
C ALA A 120 12.98 -11.82 -22.88
N ALA A 121 13.36 -11.89 -21.60
CA ALA A 121 13.47 -10.75 -20.71
C ALA A 121 14.02 -9.55 -21.49
N ILE A 122 13.17 -8.58 -21.80
CA ILE A 122 13.69 -7.25 -22.04
C ILE A 122 14.32 -6.93 -20.69
N ASP A 123 15.65 -6.84 -20.67
CA ASP A 123 16.35 -6.12 -19.63
C ASP A 123 15.81 -4.70 -19.73
N VAL A 124 14.64 -4.49 -19.12
CA VAL A 124 14.15 -3.16 -18.93
C VAL A 124 15.06 -2.66 -17.84
N LYS A 125 16.20 -2.10 -18.27
CA LYS A 125 16.88 -1.01 -17.59
C LYS A 125 15.90 0.15 -17.52
N HIS A 126 14.78 -0.04 -16.81
CA HIS A 126 14.19 1.02 -16.06
C HIS A 126 15.28 1.37 -15.06
N SER A 127 16.10 2.36 -15.42
CA SER A 127 16.82 3.17 -14.43
C SER A 127 15.85 3.35 -13.26
N SER A 128 16.32 3.03 -12.05
CA SER A 128 15.43 2.98 -10.89
C SER A 128 14.56 4.24 -10.86
N LEU A 129 13.28 4.11 -10.47
CA LEU A 129 12.39 5.27 -10.39
C LEU A 129 13.05 6.42 -9.61
N TYR A 130 13.87 6.05 -8.62
CA TYR A 130 14.79 6.91 -7.92
C TYR A 130 15.82 7.63 -8.83
N GLU A 131 16.60 6.93 -9.65
CA GLU A 131 17.58 7.57 -10.57
C GLU A 131 16.89 8.45 -11.63
N LYS A 132 15.73 8.03 -12.15
CA LYS A 132 14.92 8.88 -13.05
C LYS A 132 14.43 10.14 -12.34
N GLY A 133 13.89 9.97 -11.12
CA GLY A 133 13.44 11.06 -10.28
C GLY A 133 14.57 12.00 -9.91
N LYS A 134 15.77 11.49 -9.60
CA LYS A 134 16.99 12.25 -9.31
C LYS A 134 17.42 13.11 -10.50
N ALA A 135 17.39 12.54 -11.70
CA ALA A 135 17.69 13.29 -12.92
C ALA A 135 16.70 14.44 -13.13
N LEU A 136 15.40 14.17 -12.99
CA LEU A 136 14.35 15.20 -13.08
C LEU A 136 14.45 16.26 -11.97
N ALA A 137 14.81 15.84 -10.75
CA ALA A 137 14.88 16.69 -9.57
C ALA A 137 15.95 17.78 -9.65
N SER A 138 16.92 17.64 -10.57
CA SER A 138 17.95 18.65 -10.81
C SER A 138 17.35 20.03 -11.17
N ALA A 139 16.19 20.06 -11.82
CA ALA A 139 15.46 21.30 -12.10
C ALA A 139 14.83 21.95 -10.84
N CYS A 140 14.63 21.18 -9.77
CA CYS A 140 13.95 21.61 -8.55
C CYS A 140 14.92 22.17 -7.49
N THR A 141 16.20 21.79 -7.56
CA THR A 141 17.19 22.01 -6.48
C THR A 141 17.43 23.48 -6.16
N LYS A 142 17.33 24.36 -7.17
CA LYS A 142 17.51 25.81 -7.01
C LYS A 142 16.60 26.42 -5.94
N CYS A 143 15.39 25.87 -5.77
CA CYS A 143 14.43 26.36 -4.78
C CYS A 143 14.28 25.38 -3.62
N HIS A 144 14.18 24.09 -3.91
CA HIS A 144 13.88 23.07 -2.90
C HIS A 144 15.11 22.49 -2.20
N GLY A 145 16.33 22.87 -2.58
CA GLY A 145 17.58 22.30 -2.06
C GLY A 145 18.05 21.08 -2.85
N GLU A 146 19.35 20.77 -2.82
CA GLU A 146 19.97 19.68 -3.60
C GLU A 146 19.34 18.31 -3.33
N ASP A 147 18.96 18.06 -2.10
CA ASP A 147 18.31 16.84 -1.61
C ASP A 147 16.84 17.08 -1.22
N GLY A 148 16.25 18.21 -1.64
CA GLY A 148 14.90 18.60 -1.24
C GLY A 148 14.80 19.20 0.18
N ASN A 149 15.91 19.45 0.88
CA ASN A 149 15.92 20.24 2.10
C ASN A 149 16.08 21.73 1.79
N SER A 150 14.94 22.43 1.62
CA SER A 150 14.97 23.84 1.23
C SER A 150 15.50 24.73 2.36
N LYS A 151 16.32 25.72 2.01
CA LYS A 151 16.74 26.81 2.92
C LYS A 151 16.07 28.14 2.55
N THR A 152 15.23 28.14 1.51
CA THR A 152 14.61 29.35 0.97
C THR A 152 13.32 29.66 1.73
N PRO A 153 13.18 30.84 2.37
CA PRO A 153 11.97 31.19 3.10
C PRO A 153 10.73 31.17 2.21
N GLY A 154 9.67 30.48 2.65
CA GLY A 154 8.42 30.31 1.91
C GLY A 154 8.43 29.15 0.91
N THR A 155 9.56 28.49 0.71
CA THR A 155 9.67 27.30 -0.15
C THR A 155 9.67 26.04 0.71
N PRO A 156 8.83 25.04 0.38
CA PRO A 156 8.76 23.85 1.20
C PRO A 156 9.97 22.92 1.01
N SER A 157 10.37 22.23 2.07
CA SER A 157 11.19 21.02 1.98
C SER A 157 10.34 19.86 1.44
N LEU A 158 10.91 19.12 0.49
CA LEU A 158 10.34 17.92 -0.13
C LEU A 158 10.92 16.64 0.45
N ALA A 159 12.14 16.72 1.02
CA ALA A 159 12.86 15.58 1.57
C ALA A 159 12.03 14.82 2.61
N GLY A 160 11.98 13.50 2.50
CA GLY A 160 11.34 12.62 3.47
C GLY A 160 9.82 12.74 3.55
N GLN A 161 9.19 13.50 2.65
CA GLN A 161 7.74 13.68 2.65
C GLN A 161 7.02 12.43 2.14
N GLN A 162 5.75 12.27 2.53
CA GLN A 162 4.92 11.16 2.12
C GLN A 162 4.80 11.07 0.58
N PRO A 163 5.10 9.92 -0.04
CA PRO A 163 5.16 9.80 -1.50
C PRO A 163 3.78 9.99 -2.15
N HIS A 164 2.71 9.48 -1.52
CA HIS A 164 1.35 9.68 -2.03
C HIS A 164 0.92 11.14 -1.94
N TYR A 165 1.20 11.82 -0.82
CA TYR A 165 1.02 13.28 -0.72
C TYR A 165 1.81 14.05 -1.79
N LEU A 166 3.08 13.70 -2.03
CA LEU A 166 3.92 14.38 -3.03
C LEU A 166 3.32 14.24 -4.43
N VAL A 167 2.89 13.03 -4.82
CA VAL A 167 2.22 12.80 -6.11
C VAL A 167 0.98 13.68 -6.23
N ALA A 168 0.09 13.66 -5.22
CA ALA A 168 -1.12 14.46 -5.23
C ALA A 168 -0.81 15.96 -5.33
N ALA A 169 0.09 16.48 -4.47
CA ALA A 169 0.43 17.89 -4.45
C ALA A 169 1.07 18.36 -5.76
N ILE A 170 1.96 17.57 -6.36
CA ILE A 170 2.60 17.89 -7.64
C ILE A 170 1.55 17.88 -8.77
N GLN A 171 0.62 16.92 -8.77
CA GLN A 171 -0.49 16.88 -9.72
C GLN A 171 -1.42 18.09 -9.60
N GLU A 172 -1.78 18.49 -8.37
CA GLU A 172 -2.58 19.71 -8.13
C GLU A 172 -1.88 20.95 -8.71
N TYR A 173 -0.56 21.08 -8.57
CA TYR A 173 0.21 22.18 -9.17
C TYR A 173 0.24 22.11 -10.71
N HIS A 174 0.48 20.92 -11.26
CA HIS A 174 0.53 20.67 -12.70
C HIS A 174 -0.81 21.02 -13.38
N GLN A 175 -1.92 20.62 -12.76
CA GLN A 175 -3.28 20.90 -13.25
C GLN A 175 -3.72 22.35 -12.94
N GLY A 176 -3.07 23.01 -11.99
CA GLY A 176 -3.37 24.37 -11.56
C GLY A 176 -4.48 24.48 -10.51
N GLU A 177 -4.91 23.35 -9.94
CA GLU A 177 -5.82 23.29 -8.80
C GLU A 177 -5.17 23.93 -7.56
N ARG A 178 -3.87 23.69 -7.37
CA ARG A 178 -3.07 24.40 -6.38
C ARG A 178 -2.34 25.58 -7.02
N LYS A 179 -2.81 26.79 -6.72
CA LYS A 179 -2.36 28.01 -7.40
C LYS A 179 -0.93 28.42 -7.00
N THR A 180 0.04 28.10 -7.84
CA THR A 180 1.39 28.70 -7.86
C THR A 180 1.93 28.72 -9.29
N ALA A 181 2.02 29.90 -9.92
CA ALA A 181 2.45 30.05 -11.32
C ALA A 181 3.83 29.41 -11.59
N THR A 182 4.79 29.61 -10.68
CA THR A 182 6.13 29.03 -10.79
C THR A 182 6.11 27.50 -10.84
N MET A 183 5.39 26.84 -9.91
CA MET A 183 5.31 25.38 -9.87
C MET A 183 4.58 24.83 -11.10
N LYS A 184 3.49 25.48 -11.54
CA LYS A 184 2.78 25.09 -12.76
C LYS A 184 3.69 25.16 -13.99
N SER A 185 4.47 26.24 -14.11
CA SER A 185 5.43 26.39 -15.22
C SER A 185 6.54 25.35 -15.19
N MET A 186 7.06 25.02 -14.01
CA MET A 186 8.13 24.03 -13.84
C MET A 186 7.69 22.60 -14.21
N LEU A 187 6.40 22.29 -14.01
CA LEU A 187 5.85 20.95 -14.25
C LEU A 187 5.23 20.80 -15.64
N ARG A 188 5.18 21.86 -16.47
CA ARG A 188 4.41 21.89 -17.72
C ARG A 188 4.72 20.74 -18.69
N GLU A 189 5.99 20.35 -18.77
CA GLU A 189 6.46 19.31 -19.69
C GLU A 189 6.53 17.93 -19.03
N SER A 190 6.16 17.80 -17.75
CA SER A 190 6.21 16.54 -17.01
C SER A 190 4.95 15.70 -17.27
N ASN A 191 5.14 14.42 -17.59
CA ASN A 191 4.02 13.47 -17.66
C ASN A 191 3.76 12.83 -16.28
N LYS A 192 2.68 12.04 -16.15
CA LYS A 192 2.30 11.38 -14.89
C LYS A 192 3.44 10.53 -14.29
N THR A 193 4.18 9.81 -15.12
CA THR A 193 5.31 8.98 -14.68
C THR A 193 6.45 9.83 -14.14
N ASP A 194 6.73 10.99 -14.74
CA ASP A 194 7.75 11.92 -14.25
C ASP A 194 7.39 12.46 -12.85
N LEU A 195 6.11 12.81 -12.64
CA LEU A 195 5.62 13.30 -11.33
C LEU A 195 5.78 12.22 -10.25
N GLU A 196 5.48 10.97 -10.60
CA GLU A 196 5.62 9.82 -9.69
C GLU A 196 7.11 9.52 -9.39
N ASN A 197 8.01 9.64 -10.38
CA ASN A 197 9.45 9.49 -10.19
C ASN A 197 10.03 10.58 -9.27
N LEU A 198 9.63 11.84 -9.47
CA LEU A 198 10.02 12.96 -8.60
C LEU A 198 9.58 12.73 -7.15
N ALA A 199 8.33 12.29 -6.94
CA ALA A 199 7.81 11.99 -5.62
C ALA A 199 8.60 10.87 -4.93
N VAL A 200 8.92 9.80 -5.67
CA VAL A 200 9.77 8.70 -5.17
C VAL A 200 11.15 9.20 -4.76
N TYR A 201 11.79 10.01 -5.59
CA TYR A 201 13.12 10.55 -5.29
C TYR A 201 13.14 11.41 -4.03
N PHE A 202 12.23 12.37 -3.88
CA PHE A 202 12.21 13.27 -2.73
C PHE A 202 11.76 12.58 -1.43
N ALA A 203 10.80 11.64 -1.51
CA ALA A 203 10.37 10.85 -0.36
C ALA A 203 11.52 10.01 0.23
N ALA A 204 12.48 9.58 -0.60
CA ALA A 204 13.64 8.81 -0.16
C ALA A 204 14.74 9.65 0.52
N GLN A 205 14.68 10.98 0.42
CA GLN A 205 15.71 11.85 1.00
C GLN A 205 15.58 11.95 2.51
N THR A 206 16.70 12.16 3.19
CA THR A 206 16.70 12.33 4.65
C THR A 206 16.30 13.76 4.98
N PRO A 207 15.18 13.99 5.70
CA PRO A 207 14.78 15.33 6.08
C PRO A 207 15.68 15.90 7.18
N VAL A 208 15.94 17.20 7.13
CA VAL A 208 16.78 17.92 8.09
C VAL A 208 15.93 18.77 9.03
N GLN A 209 16.23 18.69 10.32
CA GLN A 209 15.61 19.53 11.33
C GLN A 209 15.96 21.01 11.11
N ARG A 210 15.00 21.90 11.33
CA ARG A 210 15.20 23.35 11.19
C ARG A 210 15.34 24.03 12.55
N PRO A 211 16.11 25.13 12.62
CA PRO A 211 16.11 25.98 13.80
C PRO A 211 14.75 26.68 13.96
N ALA A 212 14.50 27.22 15.15
CA ALA A 212 13.31 28.02 15.43
C ALA A 212 13.22 29.21 14.44
N PRO A 213 12.02 29.52 13.93
CA PRO A 213 11.84 30.68 13.06
C PRO A 213 11.93 31.98 13.85
N ALA A 214 12.17 33.09 13.14
CA ALA A 214 12.23 34.43 13.75
C ALA A 214 10.85 34.97 14.21
N SER A 215 9.74 34.37 13.78
CA SER A 215 8.39 34.74 14.18
C SER A 215 7.61 33.51 14.64
N GLY A 216 6.69 33.74 15.58
CA GLY A 216 5.94 32.70 16.27
C GLY A 216 6.66 32.19 17.52
N ASP A 217 5.90 31.64 18.44
CA ASP A 217 6.39 31.01 19.66
C ASP A 217 6.03 29.51 19.63
N PRO A 218 7.02 28.60 19.55
CA PRO A 218 6.78 27.16 19.59
C PRO A 218 6.01 26.69 20.83
N ALA A 219 6.25 27.28 21.99
CA ALA A 219 5.59 26.89 23.24
C ALA A 219 4.12 27.29 23.23
N ALA A 220 3.80 28.49 22.70
CA ALA A 220 2.42 28.90 22.49
C ALA A 220 1.72 28.10 21.37
N GLY A 221 2.49 27.59 20.40
CA GLY A 221 2.00 26.81 19.26
C GLY A 221 1.65 25.35 19.57
N GLU A 222 2.32 24.76 20.55
CA GLU A 222 2.10 23.36 20.97
C GLU A 222 0.64 23.05 21.31
N PRO A 223 -0.03 23.75 22.25
CA PRO A 223 -1.42 23.45 22.58
C PRO A 223 -2.38 23.69 21.41
N LEU A 224 -2.08 24.69 20.55
CA LEU A 224 -2.87 24.98 19.35
C LEU A 224 -2.73 23.88 18.27
N SER A 225 -1.62 23.13 18.30
CA SER A 225 -1.32 22.06 17.34
C SER A 225 -1.92 20.71 17.71
N ALA A 226 -2.48 20.57 18.92
CA ALA A 226 -3.03 19.31 19.42
C ALA A 226 -4.08 18.70 18.46
N MET A 227 -4.99 19.52 17.92
CA MET A 227 -6.00 19.07 16.96
C MET A 227 -5.39 18.67 15.60
N CYS A 228 -4.35 19.38 15.16
CA CYS A 228 -3.64 19.08 13.92
C CYS A 228 -2.90 17.74 14.02
N GLY A 229 -2.39 17.41 15.21
CA GLY A 229 -1.65 16.18 15.46
C GLY A 229 -2.44 14.89 15.31
N GLY A 230 -3.78 14.95 15.36
CA GLY A 230 -4.64 13.78 15.10
C GLY A 230 -4.50 13.21 13.69
N CYS A 231 -4.12 14.04 12.71
CA CYS A 231 -3.85 13.59 11.34
C CYS A 231 -2.36 13.70 11.00
N HIS A 232 -1.73 14.83 11.32
CA HIS A 232 -0.33 15.09 10.94
C HIS A 232 0.70 14.47 11.89
N GLY A 233 0.27 13.78 12.95
CA GLY A 233 1.09 13.30 14.06
C GLY A 233 1.33 14.39 15.11
N SER A 234 1.42 14.01 16.39
CA SER A 234 1.59 14.94 17.51
C SER A 234 2.79 15.87 17.35
N HIS A 235 3.86 15.37 16.74
CA HIS A 235 5.08 16.14 16.41
C HIS A 235 5.20 16.47 14.91
N GLY A 236 4.13 16.34 14.14
CA GLY A 236 4.12 16.65 12.71
C GLY A 236 4.78 15.58 11.84
N VAL A 237 4.96 14.37 12.34
CA VAL A 237 5.36 13.20 11.55
C VAL A 237 4.11 12.36 11.30
N SER A 238 3.59 12.40 10.08
CA SER A 238 2.37 11.68 9.71
C SER A 238 2.66 10.19 9.52
N ALA A 239 1.79 9.33 10.05
CA ALA A 239 1.79 7.89 9.77
C ALA A 239 0.89 7.51 8.58
N ASP A 240 0.09 8.45 8.08
CA ASP A 240 -0.79 8.25 6.92
C ASP A 240 -0.12 8.78 5.64
N ALA A 241 -0.13 7.97 4.58
CA ALA A 241 0.58 8.28 3.34
C ALA A 241 -0.03 9.44 2.53
N ALA A 242 -1.32 9.73 2.70
CA ALA A 242 -1.97 10.86 2.03
C ALA A 242 -1.82 12.17 2.81
N THR A 243 -1.53 12.08 4.11
CA THR A 243 -1.42 13.22 5.02
C THR A 243 0.04 13.69 5.12
N PRO A 244 0.35 14.96 4.83
CA PRO A 244 1.73 15.42 4.84
C PRO A 244 2.32 15.50 6.25
N SER A 245 3.61 15.19 6.38
CA SER A 245 4.41 15.56 7.54
C SER A 245 4.70 17.06 7.56
N LEU A 246 4.56 17.68 8.73
CA LEU A 246 4.77 19.10 9.01
C LEU A 246 6.09 19.38 9.74
N ALA A 247 6.67 18.37 10.41
CA ALA A 247 7.91 18.49 11.15
C ALA A 247 9.06 19.01 10.26
N GLY A 248 9.85 19.97 10.75
CA GLY A 248 11.00 20.50 10.02
C GLY A 248 10.67 21.29 8.76
N GLN A 249 9.41 21.67 8.55
CA GLN A 249 8.96 22.40 7.36
C GLN A 249 9.25 23.90 7.48
N ASP A 250 9.22 24.64 6.36
CA ASP A 250 9.41 26.10 6.38
C ASP A 250 8.23 26.83 7.03
N ALA A 251 8.51 27.72 8.01
CA ALA A 251 7.49 28.43 8.76
C ALA A 251 6.59 29.30 7.88
N ARG A 252 7.17 30.04 6.91
CA ARG A 252 6.40 30.92 6.01
C ARG A 252 5.54 30.10 5.06
N TYR A 253 6.04 28.97 4.60
CA TYR A 253 5.27 28.02 3.81
C TYR A 253 4.09 27.43 4.59
N LEU A 254 4.29 27.05 5.86
CA LEU A 254 3.22 26.54 6.72
C LEU A 254 2.13 27.60 6.91
N VAL A 255 2.50 28.82 7.32
CA VAL A 255 1.53 29.94 7.46
C VAL A 255 0.80 30.20 6.15
N LYS A 256 1.51 30.29 5.02
CA LYS A 256 0.90 30.48 3.70
C LYS A 256 -0.05 29.34 3.33
N SER A 257 0.29 28.10 3.66
CA SER A 257 -0.53 26.93 3.37
C SER A 257 -1.81 26.91 4.22
N ILE A 258 -1.72 27.25 5.51
CA ILE A 258 -2.87 27.37 6.40
C ILE A 258 -3.82 28.46 5.88
N LYS A 259 -3.28 29.64 5.52
CA LYS A 259 -4.06 30.73 4.89
C LYS A 259 -4.68 30.31 3.56
N ALA A 260 -3.97 29.53 2.74
CA ALA A 260 -4.49 29.05 1.47
C ALA A 260 -5.69 28.09 1.65
N TYR A 261 -5.68 27.22 2.67
CA TYR A 261 -6.82 26.34 2.94
C TYR A 261 -8.11 27.09 3.24
N ARG A 262 -8.04 28.31 3.78
CA ARG A 262 -9.22 29.16 3.98
C ARG A 262 -9.85 29.68 2.69
N THR A 263 -9.12 29.67 1.57
CA THR A 263 -9.50 30.45 0.36
C THR A 263 -9.32 29.67 -0.93
N THR A 264 -8.08 29.34 -1.26
CA THR A 264 -7.67 28.89 -2.60
C THR A 264 -7.38 27.40 -2.68
N ARG A 265 -7.10 26.74 -1.55
CA ARG A 265 -6.83 25.30 -1.47
C ARG A 265 -8.03 24.59 -0.85
N GLN A 266 -8.84 23.96 -1.68
CA GLN A 266 -10.09 23.33 -1.25
C GLN A 266 -9.79 21.93 -0.68
N HIS A 267 -9.95 21.76 0.63
CA HIS A 267 -9.93 20.45 1.28
C HIS A 267 -10.83 20.51 2.52
N TRP A 268 -11.99 19.86 2.46
CA TRP A 268 -13.06 19.94 3.46
C TRP A 268 -12.55 19.66 4.88
N GLY A 269 -11.67 18.66 5.02
CA GLY A 269 -11.10 18.29 6.30
C GLY A 269 -10.24 19.40 6.90
N MET A 270 -9.40 20.05 6.10
CA MET A 270 -8.47 21.07 6.61
C MET A 270 -9.15 22.40 6.85
N GLN A 271 -10.09 22.79 5.99
CA GLN A 271 -10.85 24.04 6.09
C GLN A 271 -11.50 24.22 7.46
N ARG A 272 -12.13 23.17 7.97
CA ARG A 272 -12.82 23.17 9.27
C ARG A 272 -11.88 23.53 10.43
N TYR A 273 -10.64 23.03 10.40
CA TYR A 273 -9.68 23.24 11.48
C TYR A 273 -8.97 24.59 11.40
N VAL A 274 -8.81 25.15 10.19
CA VAL A 274 -8.08 26.42 10.01
C VAL A 274 -9.00 27.64 10.01
N ALA A 275 -10.33 27.46 9.90
CA ALA A 275 -11.28 28.56 9.77
C ALA A 275 -11.28 29.55 10.94
N GLY A 276 -10.96 29.10 12.17
CA GLY A 276 -10.99 29.94 13.38
C GLY A 276 -9.65 30.55 13.81
N LEU A 277 -8.53 30.19 13.17
CA LEU A 277 -7.20 30.58 13.65
C LEU A 277 -6.89 32.06 13.38
N SER A 278 -6.36 32.78 14.36
CA SER A 278 -5.79 34.11 14.12
C SER A 278 -4.47 34.00 13.35
N ASP A 279 -4.01 35.11 12.76
CA ASP A 279 -2.69 35.14 12.10
C ASP A 279 -1.57 34.76 13.10
N LYS A 280 -1.69 35.16 14.36
CA LYS A 280 -0.72 34.83 15.39
C LYS A 280 -0.74 33.35 15.76
N ASP A 281 -1.92 32.73 15.81
CA ASP A 281 -2.06 31.28 16.04
C ASP A 281 -1.36 30.50 14.94
N MET A 282 -1.52 30.91 13.67
CA MET A 282 -0.86 30.26 12.54
C MET A 282 0.66 30.35 12.63
N GLU A 283 1.19 31.52 13.04
CA GLU A 283 2.63 31.70 13.26
C GLU A 283 3.15 30.80 14.38
N ASN A 284 2.43 30.71 15.50
CA ASN A 284 2.81 29.88 16.64
C ASN A 284 2.75 28.38 16.28
N ILE A 285 1.68 27.91 15.62
CA ILE A 285 1.56 26.53 15.12
C ILE A 285 2.69 26.20 14.14
N ALA A 286 3.00 27.12 13.21
CA ALA A 286 4.12 26.94 12.29
C ALA A 286 5.45 26.84 13.05
N ALA A 287 5.70 27.73 14.01
CA ALA A 287 6.90 27.71 14.83
C ALA A 287 7.06 26.42 15.63
N PHE A 288 5.96 25.88 16.16
CA PHE A 288 5.95 24.59 16.84
C PHE A 288 6.40 23.45 15.91
N TYR A 289 5.81 23.31 14.71
CA TYR A 289 6.16 22.22 13.80
C TYR A 289 7.56 22.35 13.16
N VAL A 290 8.04 23.58 12.94
CA VAL A 290 9.37 23.83 12.36
C VAL A 290 10.48 23.20 13.21
N VAL A 291 10.38 23.30 14.55
CA VAL A 291 11.43 22.82 15.45
C VAL A 291 11.36 21.33 15.75
N GLN A 292 10.27 20.64 15.35
CA GLN A 292 10.13 19.21 15.57
C GLN A 292 11.16 18.42 14.75
N LYS A 293 11.55 17.27 15.28
CA LYS A 293 12.46 16.36 14.59
C LYS A 293 11.71 15.68 13.43
N PRO A 294 12.08 15.95 12.16
CA PRO A 294 11.44 15.29 11.05
C PRO A 294 11.90 13.84 10.94
N GLN A 295 11.06 13.02 10.33
CA GLN A 295 11.35 11.64 10.01
C GLN A 295 10.88 11.37 8.58
N ALA A 296 11.67 10.61 7.83
CA ALA A 296 11.26 10.17 6.50
C ALA A 296 10.02 9.28 6.60
N ALA A 297 9.05 9.55 5.71
CA ALA A 297 7.77 8.84 5.59
C ALA A 297 7.92 7.31 5.59
N ASP A 298 8.92 6.79 4.89
CA ASP A 298 9.38 5.41 4.94
C ASP A 298 10.67 5.26 4.09
N LYS A 299 11.42 4.17 4.29
CA LYS A 299 12.51 3.79 3.39
C LYS A 299 11.92 3.31 2.06
N VAL A 300 11.67 4.23 1.13
CA VAL A 300 11.35 3.87 -0.26
C VAL A 300 12.44 2.90 -0.75
N PRO A 301 12.10 1.70 -1.28
CA PRO A 301 13.10 0.77 -1.77
C PRO A 301 13.98 1.47 -2.80
N ALA A 302 15.30 1.32 -2.70
CA ALA A 302 16.25 1.99 -3.60
C ALA A 302 16.12 1.49 -5.05
N SER A 303 15.51 0.31 -5.26
CA SER A 303 15.24 -0.26 -6.56
C SER A 303 14.05 -1.22 -6.58
N THR A 304 13.54 -1.51 -7.79
CA THR A 304 12.55 -2.56 -8.02
C THR A 304 13.05 -3.93 -7.58
N GLN A 305 14.36 -4.20 -7.68
CA GLN A 305 14.97 -5.44 -7.21
C GLN A 305 14.86 -5.58 -5.68
N GLU A 306 15.19 -4.53 -4.93
CA GLU A 306 15.07 -4.55 -3.46
C GLU A 306 13.61 -4.76 -3.02
N LEU A 307 12.67 -4.16 -3.75
CA LEU A 307 11.24 -4.39 -3.54
C LEU A 307 10.85 -5.84 -3.87
N ALA A 308 11.31 -6.36 -5.00
CA ALA A 308 11.07 -7.75 -5.39
C ALA A 308 11.61 -8.73 -4.35
N ASP A 309 12.80 -8.49 -3.81
CA ASP A 309 13.39 -9.34 -2.76
C ASP A 309 12.50 -9.37 -1.51
N LYS A 310 11.89 -8.24 -1.12
CA LYS A 310 10.92 -8.19 -0.02
C LYS A 310 9.69 -9.05 -0.30
N CYS A 311 9.15 -9.00 -1.52
CA CYS A 311 8.03 -9.82 -1.97
C CYS A 311 8.39 -11.32 -2.08
N ASN A 312 9.59 -11.62 -2.58
CA ASN A 312 10.09 -12.98 -2.81
C ASN A 312 10.19 -13.80 -1.51
N ARG A 313 10.36 -13.15 -0.35
CA ARG A 313 10.30 -13.81 0.98
C ARG A 313 9.04 -14.63 1.19
N CYS A 314 7.93 -14.26 0.55
CA CYS A 314 6.69 -15.04 0.55
C CYS A 314 6.45 -15.74 -0.78
N HIS A 315 6.57 -15.02 -1.90
CA HIS A 315 6.08 -15.52 -3.20
C HIS A 315 7.00 -16.56 -3.87
N ASP A 316 8.31 -16.52 -3.61
CA ASP A 316 9.29 -17.48 -4.13
C ASP A 316 9.61 -18.62 -3.15
N SER A 317 9.00 -18.60 -1.96
CA SER A 317 9.21 -19.61 -0.92
C SER A 317 8.17 -20.72 -1.00
N ASP A 318 8.62 -21.96 -1.05
CA ASP A 318 7.76 -23.15 -0.94
C ASP A 318 7.58 -23.61 0.51
N ASN A 319 8.33 -23.01 1.45
CA ASN A 319 8.51 -23.53 2.80
C ASN A 319 7.43 -23.11 3.81
N ASN A 320 6.44 -22.30 3.40
CA ASN A 320 5.31 -21.95 4.26
C ASN A 320 4.02 -22.62 3.79
N PRO A 321 3.65 -23.79 4.34
CA PRO A 321 2.41 -24.48 3.98
C PRO A 321 1.15 -23.76 4.47
N ALA A 322 1.25 -22.86 5.48
CA ALA A 322 0.11 -22.12 6.03
C ALA A 322 -0.31 -20.91 5.17
N MET A 323 0.53 -20.46 4.25
CA MET A 323 0.23 -19.36 3.33
C MET A 323 0.49 -19.79 1.90
N ALA A 324 -0.47 -19.61 1.00
CA ALA A 324 -0.39 -19.98 -0.41
C ALA A 324 -0.23 -18.77 -1.35
N PRO A 325 0.85 -17.97 -1.23
CA PRO A 325 0.99 -16.80 -2.08
C PRO A 325 1.19 -17.23 -3.54
N PRO A 326 0.64 -16.49 -4.52
CA PRO A 326 0.82 -16.83 -5.92
C PRO A 326 2.28 -16.74 -6.35
N LYS A 327 2.70 -17.61 -7.27
CA LYS A 327 3.89 -17.40 -8.09
C LYS A 327 3.67 -16.18 -8.98
N MET A 328 4.60 -15.23 -8.94
CA MET A 328 4.49 -13.96 -9.67
C MET A 328 5.44 -13.86 -10.86
N ARG A 329 6.58 -14.57 -10.84
CA ARG A 329 7.56 -14.54 -11.94
C ARG A 329 6.97 -15.11 -13.22
N GLY A 330 7.15 -14.39 -14.31
CA GLY A 330 6.60 -14.72 -15.63
C GLY A 330 5.09 -14.56 -15.74
N GLN A 331 4.41 -13.95 -14.76
CA GLN A 331 2.97 -13.68 -14.82
C GLN A 331 2.65 -12.50 -15.75
N ASP A 332 1.42 -12.44 -16.26
CA ASP A 332 0.96 -11.31 -17.07
C ASP A 332 1.09 -9.97 -16.33
N LYS A 333 1.73 -8.98 -16.98
CA LYS A 333 1.99 -7.66 -16.40
C LYS A 333 0.69 -6.96 -15.99
N ASP A 334 -0.29 -6.92 -16.89
CA ASP A 334 -1.51 -6.15 -16.69
C ASP A 334 -2.37 -6.76 -15.58
N TYR A 335 -2.36 -8.09 -15.48
CA TYR A 335 -2.96 -8.81 -14.36
C TYR A 335 -2.29 -8.46 -13.03
N LEU A 336 -0.95 -8.43 -12.96
CA LEU A 336 -0.23 -8.07 -11.73
C LEU A 336 -0.56 -6.62 -11.31
N VAL A 337 -0.60 -5.68 -12.25
CA VAL A 337 -0.98 -4.29 -12.00
C VAL A 337 -2.40 -4.21 -11.44
N MET A 338 -3.36 -4.88 -12.08
CA MET A 338 -4.75 -4.93 -11.63
C MET A 338 -4.85 -5.53 -10.22
N ALA A 339 -4.17 -6.66 -9.97
CA ALA A 339 -4.24 -7.36 -8.70
C ALA A 339 -3.65 -6.55 -7.54
N LEU A 340 -2.46 -5.94 -7.73
CA LEU A 340 -1.82 -5.11 -6.71
C LEU A 340 -2.63 -3.86 -6.39
N ARG A 341 -3.23 -3.21 -7.40
CA ARG A 341 -4.17 -2.09 -7.18
C ARG A 341 -5.40 -2.54 -6.41
N ALA A 342 -5.97 -3.70 -6.74
CA ALA A 342 -7.14 -4.22 -6.05
C ALA A 342 -6.86 -4.50 -4.55
N TYR A 343 -5.68 -5.00 -4.20
CA TYR A 343 -5.29 -5.15 -2.79
C TYR A 343 -5.08 -3.80 -2.10
N ARG A 344 -4.36 -2.87 -2.75
CA ARG A 344 -4.12 -1.53 -2.22
C ARG A 344 -5.42 -0.79 -1.93
N ASP A 345 -6.35 -0.85 -2.89
CA ASP A 345 -7.62 -0.13 -2.86
C ASP A 345 -8.71 -0.88 -2.05
N GLY A 346 -8.38 -2.01 -1.42
CA GLY A 346 -9.32 -2.81 -0.60
C GLY A 346 -10.40 -3.54 -1.41
N LYS A 347 -10.29 -3.59 -2.74
CA LYS A 347 -11.24 -4.29 -3.65
C LYS A 347 -11.01 -5.80 -3.71
N ARG A 348 -9.89 -6.28 -3.20
CA ARG A 348 -9.56 -7.70 -3.03
C ARG A 348 -9.14 -7.95 -1.60
N GLU A 349 -9.83 -8.86 -0.92
CA GLU A 349 -9.59 -9.11 0.50
C GLU A 349 -8.24 -9.80 0.74
N SER A 350 -7.38 -9.16 1.52
CA SER A 350 -6.21 -9.76 2.19
C SER A 350 -5.58 -8.68 3.07
N SER A 351 -5.62 -8.85 4.40
CA SER A 351 -4.97 -7.90 5.32
C SER A 351 -3.47 -7.79 5.06
N THR A 352 -2.80 -8.93 4.84
CA THR A 352 -1.38 -8.98 4.52
C THR A 352 -1.06 -8.23 3.23
N MET A 353 -1.74 -8.54 2.12
CA MET A 353 -1.42 -7.89 0.84
C MET A 353 -1.88 -6.43 0.78
N HIS A 354 -2.96 -6.06 1.48
CA HIS A 354 -3.36 -4.67 1.65
C HIS A 354 -2.20 -3.89 2.29
N ASN A 355 -1.74 -4.32 3.47
CA ASN A 355 -0.63 -3.66 4.17
C ASN A 355 0.67 -3.62 3.34
N MET A 356 0.94 -4.65 2.56
CA MET A 356 2.11 -4.67 1.68
C MET A 356 1.98 -3.71 0.49
N SER A 357 0.77 -3.40 0.02
CA SER A 357 0.56 -2.62 -1.21
C SER A 357 0.08 -1.19 -0.98
N THR A 358 -0.45 -0.86 0.20
CA THR A 358 -0.95 0.48 0.59
C THR A 358 0.08 1.58 0.40
N ILE A 359 1.36 1.26 0.60
CA ILE A 359 2.48 2.20 0.49
C ILE A 359 2.98 2.40 -0.95
N TYR A 360 2.43 1.69 -1.95
CA TYR A 360 2.93 1.73 -3.33
C TYR A 360 2.06 2.59 -4.26
N SER A 361 2.72 3.52 -4.96
CA SER A 361 2.12 4.33 -6.03
C SER A 361 1.81 3.48 -7.27
N ASN A 362 1.09 4.06 -8.23
CA ASN A 362 0.80 3.39 -9.49
C ASN A 362 2.06 3.06 -10.29
N ALA A 363 3.07 3.94 -10.34
CA ALA A 363 4.37 3.66 -10.95
C ALA A 363 5.12 2.54 -10.25
N ILE A 364 5.11 2.48 -8.91
CA ILE A 364 5.79 1.38 -8.19
C ILE A 364 5.11 0.06 -8.54
N ILE A 365 3.77 0.01 -8.52
CA ILE A 365 2.98 -1.17 -8.92
C ILE A 365 3.29 -1.57 -10.36
N GLU A 366 3.36 -0.61 -11.29
CA GLU A 366 3.68 -0.90 -12.69
C GLU A 366 5.12 -1.39 -12.87
N SER A 367 6.07 -0.80 -12.15
CA SER A 367 7.48 -1.19 -12.18
C SER A 367 7.68 -2.61 -11.67
N ILE A 368 7.14 -2.95 -10.49
CA ILE A 368 7.28 -4.29 -9.92
C ILE A 368 6.54 -5.34 -10.77
N SER A 369 5.38 -4.99 -11.33
CA SER A 369 4.63 -5.87 -12.22
C SER A 369 5.39 -6.16 -13.52
N THR A 370 6.00 -5.12 -14.10
CA THR A 370 6.85 -5.26 -15.30
C THR A 370 8.07 -6.12 -15.02
N TRP A 371 8.72 -5.93 -13.85
CA TRP A 371 9.86 -6.75 -13.43
C TRP A 371 9.47 -8.22 -13.29
N TYR A 372 8.39 -8.54 -12.57
CA TYR A 372 7.95 -9.92 -12.41
C TYR A 372 7.55 -10.58 -13.72
N ALA A 373 6.88 -9.85 -14.62
CA ALA A 373 6.51 -10.35 -15.93
C ALA A 373 7.71 -10.69 -16.82
N SER A 374 8.85 -10.01 -16.63
CA SER A 374 10.09 -10.30 -17.37
C SER A 374 10.96 -11.40 -16.75
N GLN A 375 10.70 -11.80 -15.50
CA GLN A 375 11.47 -12.85 -14.85
C GLN A 375 11.11 -14.23 -15.38
N ALA A 376 12.11 -15.13 -15.41
CA ALA A 376 11.87 -16.54 -15.63
C ALA A 376 10.94 -17.10 -14.53
N PRO A 377 9.88 -17.84 -14.88
CA PRO A 377 9.01 -18.49 -13.92
C PRO A 377 9.79 -19.40 -12.96
N LYS A 378 9.32 -19.50 -11.71
CA LYS A 378 9.89 -20.37 -10.67
C LYS A 378 8.79 -21.17 -10.00
#